data_AF-A0A7Y4E4I2-F1
#
_entry.id   AF-A0A7Y4E4I2-F1
#
_cell.length_a   1.000
_cell.length_b   1.000
_cell.length_c   1.000
_cell.angle_alpha   90.00
_cell.angle_beta   90.00
_cell.angle_gamma   90.00
#
_symmetry.space_group_name_H-M   'P 1'
#
loop_
_entity.id
_entity.type
_entity.pdbx_description
1 polymer ?
#
loop_
_entity_poly.entity_id
_entity_poly.type
_entity_poly.pdbx_seq_one_letter_code
_entity_poly.pdbx_strand_id
1 'polypeptide(L)'
;MIQLEKKGENWREWIVIVNDKSFVLGENGSQYSDQVFNFEPKDFDLTASMLNEIDVTKLPQELSFSFYNVDGALGKYVSYITLCTHPDYLYWGYTWEIEPENSEVLYNPYVLRNEVHKILIDRLYSGNPNAAQISDDFGAFIFFDVDPSNWNQGLVLGIEKIKQYIDDAVADSERVLALGGYTNQIVASFNVSPMYQQACSSYLHYFTEFLRDMGVNADSKLDSSDGKILLSITPRTKEESLQRIAEALSLYLNSSEVNTDSIVPTNLDPLTEFKIDKFKGEIDRLKVNLRSAEAIIKYQDSLLVSRNDDSSQLPRTPIEGLYEVQIDEYKQDKKEFLNGGIKLGVFSKAGIEFDWSRLIDYFSSK
;
A
#
# COMPACT_ATOMS: atom_id res chain seq x y z
N MET A 1 17.15 30.72 -7.00
CA MET A 1 18.12 30.16 -7.98
C MET A 1 19.45 29.94 -7.28
N ILE A 2 20.08 28.78 -7.49
CA ILE A 2 21.37 28.40 -6.86
C ILE A 2 22.50 28.59 -7.89
N GLN A 3 23.57 29.27 -7.51
CA GLN A 3 24.74 29.53 -8.35
C GLN A 3 26.04 29.32 -7.57
N LEU A 4 27.14 29.05 -8.29
CA LEU A 4 28.49 28.90 -7.72
C LEU A 4 29.47 29.84 -8.41
N GLU A 5 30.14 30.69 -7.63
CA GLU A 5 31.24 31.53 -8.09
C GLU A 5 32.58 30.99 -7.55
N LYS A 6 33.46 30.57 -8.47
CA LYS A 6 34.79 30.07 -8.12
C LYS A 6 35.79 31.23 -8.06
N LYS A 7 36.19 31.64 -6.85
CA LYS A 7 37.19 32.73 -6.63
C LYS A 7 38.65 32.29 -6.72
N GLY A 8 38.91 31.03 -7.03
CA GLY A 8 40.24 30.43 -7.17
C GLY A 8 40.15 28.90 -7.20
N GLU A 9 41.29 28.22 -7.08
CA GLU A 9 41.34 26.75 -7.02
C GLU A 9 40.92 26.20 -5.64
N ASN A 10 41.03 27.02 -4.59
CA ASN A 10 40.64 26.63 -3.24
C ASN A 10 39.11 26.71 -3.07
N TRP A 11 38.46 25.55 -2.94
CA TRP A 11 37.00 25.45 -2.78
C TRP A 11 36.47 26.23 -1.57
N ARG A 12 37.30 26.41 -0.53
CA ARG A 12 36.91 27.14 0.69
C ARG A 12 36.60 28.61 0.44
N GLU A 13 37.08 29.16 -0.67
CA GLU A 13 36.86 30.56 -1.08
C GLU A 13 35.72 30.70 -2.09
N TRP A 14 35.14 29.59 -2.55
CA TRP A 14 34.02 29.63 -3.48
C TRP A 14 32.77 30.18 -2.80
N ILE A 15 31.93 30.85 -3.59
CA ILE A 15 30.71 31.48 -3.11
C ILE A 15 29.51 30.75 -3.70
N VAL A 16 28.66 30.19 -2.85
CA VAL A 16 27.35 29.67 -3.22
C VAL A 16 26.32 30.78 -3.05
N ILE A 17 25.54 31.06 -4.09
CA ILE A 17 24.48 32.06 -4.04
C ILE A 17 23.13 31.33 -4.07
N VAL A 18 22.28 31.55 -3.07
CA VAL A 18 20.93 31.00 -2.98
C VAL A 18 19.94 32.13 -2.73
N ASN A 19 19.01 32.36 -3.66
CA ASN A 19 17.96 33.39 -3.55
C ASN A 19 18.52 34.76 -3.10
N ASP A 20 19.54 35.23 -3.81
CA ASP A 20 20.25 36.50 -3.59
C ASP A 20 21.07 36.60 -2.29
N LYS A 21 21.21 35.51 -1.53
CA LYS A 21 22.13 35.40 -0.39
C LYS A 21 23.41 34.69 -0.82
N SER A 22 24.55 35.24 -0.43
CA SER A 22 25.88 34.68 -0.71
C SER A 22 26.46 33.99 0.52
N PHE A 23 27.01 32.80 0.31
CA PHE A 23 27.61 31.97 1.34
C PHE A 23 29.01 31.55 0.93
N VAL A 24 29.99 31.74 1.81
CA VAL A 24 31.34 31.22 1.58
C VAL A 24 31.33 29.72 1.88
N LEU A 25 31.70 28.90 0.90
CA LEU A 25 31.56 27.44 0.97
C LEU A 25 32.43 26.82 2.07
N GLY A 26 33.63 27.35 2.32
CA GLY A 26 34.51 26.87 3.40
C GLY A 26 33.97 27.09 4.81
N GLU A 27 33.00 27.98 4.98
CA GLU A 27 32.34 28.26 6.26
C GLU A 27 30.98 27.56 6.41
N ASN A 28 30.37 27.20 5.27
CA ASN A 28 29.00 26.71 5.15
C ASN A 28 28.94 25.36 4.41
N GLY A 29 29.99 24.56 4.54
CA GLY A 29 30.15 23.35 3.77
C GLY A 29 31.33 22.52 4.20
N SER A 30 31.42 21.34 3.59
CA SER A 30 32.50 20.38 3.83
C SER A 30 32.90 19.70 2.52
N GLN A 31 34.10 19.15 2.49
CA GLN A 31 34.53 18.35 1.36
C GLN A 31 33.91 16.96 1.47
N TYR A 32 33.11 16.57 0.47
CA TYR A 32 32.49 15.24 0.40
C TYR A 32 33.37 14.26 -0.37
N SER A 33 33.93 14.70 -1.50
CA SER A 33 34.90 13.96 -2.29
C SER A 33 35.96 14.90 -2.89
N ASP A 34 36.86 14.39 -3.73
CA ASP A 34 37.82 15.21 -4.46
C ASP A 34 37.16 16.20 -5.43
N GLN A 35 35.91 15.93 -5.83
CA GLN A 35 35.19 16.69 -6.86
C GLN A 35 33.84 17.22 -6.38
N VAL A 36 33.39 16.87 -5.17
CA VAL A 36 32.08 17.28 -4.65
C VAL A 36 32.22 17.85 -3.24
N PHE A 37 31.48 18.93 -2.99
CA PHE A 37 31.46 19.67 -1.74
C PHE A 37 30.03 19.76 -1.21
N ASN A 38 29.81 19.37 0.03
CA ASN A 38 28.53 19.55 0.71
C ASN A 38 28.32 21.02 1.00
N PHE A 39 27.12 21.53 0.68
CA PHE A 39 26.67 22.86 1.05
C PHE A 39 25.59 22.76 2.13
N GLU A 40 25.95 23.17 3.34
CA GLU A 40 25.13 23.10 4.56
C GLU A 40 25.24 24.44 5.32
N PRO A 41 24.51 25.47 4.85
CA PRO A 41 24.54 26.78 5.48
C PRO A 41 23.88 26.74 6.86
N LYS A 42 24.57 27.27 7.88
CA LYS A 42 24.13 27.17 9.29
C LYS A 42 22.91 28.01 9.62
N ASP A 43 22.74 29.15 8.94
CA ASP A 43 21.70 30.14 9.21
C ASP A 43 20.67 30.22 8.08
N PHE A 44 20.56 29.16 7.27
CA PHE A 44 19.63 29.12 6.14
C PHE A 44 19.19 27.70 5.80
N ASP A 45 17.93 27.36 6.07
CA ASP A 45 17.42 26.05 5.71
C ASP A 45 17.03 26.03 4.23
N LEU A 46 17.62 25.10 3.48
CA LEU A 46 17.09 24.69 2.18
C LEU A 46 15.85 23.83 2.44
N THR A 47 14.66 24.33 2.17
CA THR A 47 13.41 23.57 2.40
C THR A 47 13.02 22.74 1.18
N ALA A 48 12.35 21.62 1.42
CA ALA A 48 11.90 20.73 0.35
C ALA A 48 10.97 21.40 -0.67
N SER A 49 10.13 22.38 -0.28
CA SER A 49 9.30 23.12 -1.25
C SER A 49 10.11 23.88 -2.30
N MET A 50 11.36 24.25 -2.01
CA MET A 50 12.24 24.94 -2.96
C MET A 50 12.53 24.09 -4.21
N LEU A 51 12.41 22.76 -4.10
CA LEU A 51 12.64 21.83 -5.21
C LEU A 51 11.74 22.10 -6.42
N ASN A 52 10.52 22.60 -6.18
CA ASN A 52 9.56 22.93 -7.23
C ASN A 52 10.01 24.11 -8.11
N GLU A 53 10.97 24.91 -7.63
CA GLU A 53 11.43 26.13 -8.29
C GLU A 53 12.85 25.99 -8.89
N ILE A 54 13.50 24.84 -8.70
CA ILE A 54 14.88 24.62 -9.14
C ILE A 54 14.91 24.01 -10.55
N ASP A 55 15.69 24.66 -11.42
CA ASP A 55 16.11 24.12 -12.71
C ASP A 55 17.46 23.42 -12.57
N VAL A 56 17.46 22.09 -12.57
CA VAL A 56 18.67 21.30 -12.30
C VAL A 56 19.63 21.21 -13.46
N THR A 57 19.19 21.58 -14.66
CA THR A 57 20.12 21.80 -15.77
C THR A 57 21.03 23.01 -15.53
N LYS A 58 20.69 23.89 -14.57
CA LYS A 58 21.44 25.10 -14.22
C LYS A 58 22.12 25.03 -12.87
N LEU A 59 22.00 23.92 -12.15
CA LEU A 59 22.72 23.78 -10.90
C LEU A 59 24.23 23.72 -11.18
N PRO A 60 25.03 24.31 -10.29
CA PRO A 60 26.47 24.12 -10.35
C PRO A 60 26.76 22.62 -10.21
N GLN A 61 27.70 22.14 -11.01
CA GLN A 61 28.31 20.85 -10.77
C GLN A 61 29.11 20.94 -9.45
N GLU A 62 29.60 19.82 -8.94
CA GLU A 62 30.49 19.78 -7.78
C GLU A 62 29.85 20.07 -6.41
N LEU A 63 28.52 20.21 -6.30
CA LEU A 63 27.86 20.46 -5.03
C LEU A 63 26.94 19.31 -4.61
N SER A 64 26.80 19.14 -3.30
CA SER A 64 25.71 18.37 -2.71
C SER A 64 24.86 19.26 -1.80
N PHE A 65 23.54 19.13 -1.93
CA PHE A 65 22.56 19.94 -1.22
C PHE A 65 21.62 19.05 -0.42
N SER A 66 21.37 19.38 0.84
CA SER A 66 20.33 18.75 1.66
C SER A 66 19.11 19.66 1.75
N PHE A 67 17.96 19.19 1.25
CA PHE A 67 16.67 19.89 1.35
C PHE A 67 15.83 19.28 2.46
N TYR A 68 15.64 20.02 3.55
CA TYR A 68 14.96 19.57 4.76
C TYR A 68 13.44 19.70 4.66
N ASN A 69 12.73 18.73 5.22
CA ASN A 69 11.28 18.59 5.17
C ASN A 69 10.55 19.38 6.28
N VAL A 70 10.98 20.62 6.52
CA VAL A 70 10.39 21.47 7.58
C VAL A 70 8.93 21.86 7.27
N ASP A 71 8.55 21.80 6.00
CA ASP A 71 7.23 22.17 5.47
C ASP A 71 6.32 20.96 5.15
N GLY A 72 6.80 19.73 5.36
CA GLY A 72 6.05 18.49 5.10
C GLY A 72 5.90 18.13 3.61
N ALA A 73 6.61 18.80 2.69
CA ALA A 73 6.53 18.54 1.27
C ALA A 73 6.91 17.10 0.89
N LEU A 74 7.82 16.45 1.63
CA LEU A 74 8.30 15.08 1.37
C LEU A 74 7.47 13.98 2.06
N GLY A 75 6.39 14.33 2.76
CA GLY A 75 5.58 13.38 3.55
C GLY A 75 6.00 13.30 5.02
N LYS A 76 5.35 12.44 5.80
CA LYS A 76 5.51 12.43 7.27
C LYS A 76 6.85 11.84 7.75
N TYR A 77 7.42 10.93 6.96
CA TYR A 77 8.49 10.02 7.41
C TYR A 77 9.86 10.28 6.76
N VAL A 78 9.94 11.27 5.87
CA VAL A 78 11.18 11.70 5.21
C VAL A 78 11.68 12.97 5.88
N SER A 79 12.94 13.01 6.31
CA SER A 79 13.49 14.21 6.94
C SER A 79 14.14 15.17 5.97
N TYR A 80 14.87 14.63 5.00
CA TYR A 80 15.47 15.43 3.95
C TYR A 80 15.77 14.60 2.72
N ILE A 81 15.95 15.31 1.61
CA ILE A 81 16.41 14.73 0.35
C ILE A 81 17.71 15.42 -0.06
N THR A 82 18.70 14.64 -0.51
CA THR A 82 20.01 15.12 -0.94
C THR A 82 20.15 15.08 -2.44
N LEU A 83 20.53 16.20 -3.05
CA LEU A 83 20.91 16.26 -4.46
C LEU A 83 22.43 16.28 -4.56
N CYS A 84 23.02 15.34 -5.28
CA CYS A 84 24.44 15.35 -5.61
C CYS A 84 24.62 15.69 -7.09
N THR A 85 25.23 16.85 -7.39
CA THR A 85 25.51 17.31 -8.76
C THR A 85 26.96 16.97 -9.17
N HIS A 86 27.34 15.70 -9.08
CA HIS A 86 28.68 15.25 -9.48
C HIS A 86 28.91 15.49 -10.99
N PRO A 87 30.16 15.80 -11.43
CA PRO A 87 30.47 15.97 -12.85
C PRO A 87 30.06 14.77 -13.73
N ASP A 88 30.25 13.57 -13.20
CA ASP A 88 29.99 12.30 -13.92
C ASP A 88 28.57 11.74 -13.72
N TYR A 89 27.82 12.18 -12.70
CA TYR A 89 26.50 11.65 -12.40
C TYR A 89 25.64 12.61 -11.57
N LEU A 90 24.33 12.50 -11.70
CA LEU A 90 23.35 13.26 -10.92
C LEU A 90 22.43 12.27 -10.22
N TYR A 91 22.42 12.27 -8.89
CA TYR A 91 21.56 11.38 -8.11
C TYR A 91 20.85 12.11 -6.97
N TRP A 92 19.72 11.52 -6.56
CA TRP A 92 18.99 11.86 -5.33
C TRP A 92 19.22 10.82 -4.26
N GLY A 93 19.42 11.23 -3.01
CA GLY A 93 19.33 10.37 -1.83
C GLY A 93 18.17 10.79 -0.94
N TYR A 94 17.30 9.86 -0.56
CA TYR A 94 16.28 10.11 0.46
C TYR A 94 16.80 9.68 1.80
N THR A 95 16.74 10.58 2.79
CA THR A 95 17.07 10.26 4.18
C THR A 95 15.83 10.29 5.03
N TRP A 96 15.59 9.19 5.73
CA TRP A 96 14.44 9.03 6.59
C TRP A 96 14.88 9.21 8.04
N GLU A 97 14.12 9.99 8.79
CA GLU A 97 14.28 10.08 10.24
C GLU A 97 12.99 9.54 10.84
N ILE A 98 12.93 8.21 10.86
CA ILE A 98 11.93 7.52 11.66
C ILE A 98 12.56 7.45 13.05
N GLU A 99 12.34 8.49 13.87
CA GLU A 99 12.78 8.49 15.26
C GLU A 99 12.03 7.38 16.02
N PRO A 100 12.72 6.34 16.53
CA PRO A 100 12.08 5.28 17.31
C PRO A 100 11.51 5.79 18.64
N GLU A 101 11.87 7.01 19.05
CA GLU A 101 11.67 7.52 20.39
C GLU A 101 10.34 8.24 20.60
N ASN A 102 9.63 8.63 19.53
CA ASN A 102 8.32 9.28 19.63
C ASN A 102 7.19 8.48 18.98
N SER A 103 6.49 7.76 19.87
CA SER A 103 5.06 7.42 19.84
C SER A 103 4.59 6.36 18.84
N GLU A 104 4.12 5.26 19.42
CA GLU A 104 3.16 4.28 18.88
C GLU A 104 3.57 3.41 17.68
N VAL A 105 4.66 3.75 16.98
CA VAL A 105 5.07 3.05 15.76
C VAL A 105 6.29 2.14 16.02
N LEU A 106 6.12 0.84 15.77
CA LEU A 106 7.02 -0.27 16.14
C LEU A 106 7.93 -0.76 14.97
N TYR A 107 8.30 0.08 14.01
CA TYR A 107 9.06 -0.40 12.83
C TYR A 107 10.54 -0.10 12.89
N ASN A 108 11.31 -1.10 12.46
CA ASN A 108 12.71 -0.94 12.12
C ASN A 108 12.81 -0.18 10.78
N PRO A 109 13.42 1.02 10.73
CA PRO A 109 13.48 1.86 9.52
C PRO A 109 14.16 1.17 8.33
N TYR A 110 15.11 0.26 8.59
CA TYR A 110 15.81 -0.49 7.55
C TYR A 110 14.89 -1.51 6.87
N VAL A 111 13.96 -2.11 7.60
CA VAL A 111 12.98 -3.06 7.04
C VAL A 111 12.02 -2.34 6.11
N LEU A 112 11.46 -1.23 6.55
CA LEU A 112 10.55 -0.41 5.74
C LEU A 112 11.25 0.09 4.46
N ARG A 113 12.49 0.55 4.57
CA ARG A 113 13.31 0.96 3.42
C ARG A 113 13.44 -0.15 2.40
N ASN A 114 13.75 -1.37 2.84
CA ASN A 114 13.92 -2.50 1.95
C ASN A 114 12.62 -2.85 1.20
N GLU A 115 11.46 -2.74 1.85
CA GLU A 115 10.17 -2.97 1.18
C GLU A 115 9.83 -1.86 0.18
N VAL A 116 10.04 -0.60 0.54
CA VAL A 116 9.84 0.53 -0.38
C VAL A 116 10.78 0.42 -1.59
N HIS A 117 12.04 0.03 -1.37
CA HIS A 117 13.02 -0.17 -2.44
C HIS A 117 12.55 -1.20 -3.48
N LYS A 118 12.04 -2.36 -3.05
CA LYS A 118 11.47 -3.38 -3.95
C LYS A 118 10.35 -2.80 -4.82
N ILE A 119 9.41 -2.09 -4.20
CA ILE A 119 8.26 -1.49 -4.91
C ILE A 119 8.73 -0.49 -5.96
N LEU A 120 9.73 0.33 -5.64
CA LEU A 120 10.27 1.34 -6.56
C LEU A 120 10.94 0.71 -7.78
N ILE A 121 11.76 -0.32 -7.56
CA ILE A 121 12.39 -1.07 -8.64
C ILE A 121 11.33 -1.67 -9.57
N ASP A 122 10.33 -2.35 -9.01
CA ASP A 122 9.30 -3.05 -9.80
C ASP A 122 8.38 -2.10 -10.57
N ARG A 123 7.93 -1.01 -9.94
CA ARG A 123 6.87 -0.14 -10.48
C ARG A 123 7.37 1.05 -11.28
N LEU A 124 8.48 1.66 -10.87
CA LEU A 124 8.98 2.90 -11.48
C LEU A 124 10.10 2.63 -12.47
N TYR A 125 11.00 1.70 -12.14
CA TYR A 125 12.19 1.42 -12.93
C TYR A 125 12.12 0.12 -13.74
N SER A 126 10.91 -0.44 -13.89
CA SER A 126 10.66 -1.64 -14.71
C SER A 126 11.58 -2.81 -14.36
N GLY A 127 11.90 -2.95 -13.07
CA GLY A 127 12.77 -3.99 -12.54
C GLY A 127 14.27 -3.72 -12.67
N ASN A 128 14.73 -2.51 -13.01
CA ASN A 128 16.16 -2.19 -13.09
C ASN A 128 16.75 -1.87 -11.70
N PRO A 129 17.47 -2.81 -11.05
CA PRO A 129 17.97 -2.63 -9.68
C PRO A 129 19.05 -1.56 -9.56
N ASN A 130 19.68 -1.14 -10.66
CA ASN A 130 20.71 -0.11 -10.62
C ASN A 130 20.11 1.30 -10.54
N ALA A 131 18.84 1.46 -10.90
CA ALA A 131 18.15 2.74 -10.89
C ALA A 131 17.74 3.20 -9.48
N ALA A 132 17.73 2.30 -8.50
CA ALA A 132 17.61 2.65 -7.09
C ALA A 132 18.54 1.81 -6.21
N GLN A 133 19.28 2.42 -5.29
CA GLN A 133 20.22 1.71 -4.41
C GLN A 133 19.93 2.01 -2.95
N ILE A 134 20.26 1.08 -2.05
CA ILE A 134 20.10 1.29 -0.60
C ILE A 134 21.47 1.44 0.07
N SER A 135 21.54 2.26 1.13
CA SER A 135 22.69 2.30 2.05
C SER A 135 22.25 2.34 3.50
N ASP A 136 23.06 1.75 4.36
CA ASP A 136 22.95 1.82 5.83
C ASP A 136 23.80 2.97 6.42
N ASP A 137 24.59 3.65 5.59
CA ASP A 137 25.43 4.77 6.03
C ASP A 137 24.53 5.94 6.43
N PHE A 138 24.67 6.44 7.67
CA PHE A 138 23.91 7.56 8.23
C PHE A 138 22.40 7.32 8.46
N GLY A 139 21.90 6.07 8.34
CA GLY A 139 20.48 5.74 8.48
C GLY A 139 19.95 4.86 7.36
N ALA A 140 18.64 4.85 7.14
CA ALA A 140 18.00 4.09 6.07
C ALA A 140 17.88 4.92 4.79
N PHE A 141 18.81 4.75 3.83
CA PHE A 141 18.87 5.52 2.58
C PHE A 141 18.33 4.78 1.36
N ILE A 142 17.63 5.49 0.47
CA ILE A 142 17.40 5.06 -0.91
C ILE A 142 17.91 6.13 -1.88
N PHE A 143 18.79 5.74 -2.81
CA PHE A 143 19.34 6.58 -3.86
C PHE A 143 18.66 6.30 -5.20
N PHE A 144 18.55 7.32 -6.06
CA PHE A 144 17.99 7.21 -7.40
C PHE A 144 18.78 8.04 -8.40
N ASP A 145 18.98 7.48 -9.58
CA ASP A 145 19.55 8.24 -10.70
C ASP A 145 18.52 9.23 -11.25
N VAL A 146 19.02 10.41 -11.62
CA VAL A 146 18.22 11.46 -12.27
C VAL A 146 18.60 11.57 -13.73
N ASP A 147 17.60 11.58 -14.61
CA ASP A 147 17.75 12.06 -15.98
C ASP A 147 17.46 13.58 -16.04
N PRO A 148 18.47 14.45 -16.22
CA PRO A 148 18.28 15.90 -16.26
C PRO A 148 17.39 16.35 -17.42
N SER A 149 17.30 15.55 -18.50
CA SER A 149 16.53 15.90 -19.70
C SER A 149 15.01 15.85 -19.47
N ASN A 150 14.57 15.14 -18.43
CA ASN A 150 13.17 14.99 -18.05
C ASN A 150 12.87 15.59 -16.67
N TRP A 151 13.75 16.45 -16.14
CA TRP A 151 13.76 16.95 -14.75
C TRP A 151 12.43 17.53 -14.25
N ASN A 152 11.83 18.51 -14.94
CA ASN A 152 10.65 19.22 -14.41
C ASN A 152 9.40 18.33 -14.33
N GLN A 153 9.28 17.32 -15.19
CA GLN A 153 8.22 16.32 -15.09
C GLN A 153 8.63 15.19 -14.14
N GLY A 154 9.90 14.78 -14.16
CA GLY A 154 10.42 13.63 -13.42
C GLY A 154 10.64 13.87 -11.93
N LEU A 155 11.02 15.08 -11.50
CA LEU A 155 11.28 15.39 -10.10
C LEU A 155 9.99 15.54 -9.31
N VAL A 156 9.08 16.42 -9.72
CA VAL A 156 7.85 16.68 -8.97
C VAL A 156 6.99 15.42 -8.94
N LEU A 157 6.80 14.76 -10.09
CA LEU A 157 6.12 13.45 -10.13
C LEU A 157 6.91 12.37 -9.39
N GLY A 158 8.24 12.43 -9.39
CA GLY A 158 9.11 11.48 -8.69
C GLY A 158 8.99 11.60 -7.17
N ILE A 159 9.10 12.81 -6.63
CA ILE A 159 8.91 13.12 -5.21
C ILE A 159 7.48 12.78 -4.80
N GLU A 160 6.46 13.20 -5.56
CA GLU A 160 5.06 12.89 -5.26
C GLU A 160 4.81 11.37 -5.24
N LYS A 161 5.34 10.63 -6.22
CA LYS A 161 5.21 9.16 -6.25
C LYS A 161 5.99 8.49 -5.13
N ILE A 162 7.22 8.92 -4.86
CA ILE A 162 8.05 8.34 -3.77
C ILE A 162 7.39 8.61 -2.42
N LYS A 163 6.91 9.84 -2.19
CA LYS A 163 6.08 10.19 -1.05
C LYS A 163 4.88 9.24 -0.93
N GLN A 164 4.09 9.11 -1.99
CA GLN A 164 2.92 8.23 -2.01
C GLN A 164 3.29 6.78 -1.69
N TYR A 165 4.38 6.25 -2.25
CA TYR A 165 4.81 4.88 -1.98
C TYR A 165 5.33 4.67 -0.55
N ILE A 166 6.01 5.66 0.02
CA ILE A 166 6.44 5.61 1.42
C ILE A 166 5.21 5.63 2.33
N ASP A 167 4.28 6.55 2.09
CA ASP A 167 3.04 6.65 2.86
C ASP A 167 2.21 5.35 2.74
N ASP A 168 2.09 4.78 1.53
CA ASP A 168 1.41 3.50 1.29
C ASP A 168 2.12 2.32 1.98
N ALA A 169 3.45 2.23 1.88
CA ALA A 169 4.23 1.15 2.49
C ALA A 169 4.21 1.21 4.02
N VAL A 170 4.26 2.42 4.59
CA VAL A 170 4.08 2.63 6.04
C VAL A 170 2.67 2.24 6.44
N ALA A 171 1.64 2.71 5.73
CA ALA A 171 0.26 2.37 6.03
C ALA A 171 0.01 0.85 5.93
N ASP A 172 0.60 0.18 4.95
CA ASP A 172 0.54 -1.27 4.81
C ASP A 172 1.29 -1.96 5.95
N SER A 173 2.45 -1.45 6.36
CA SER A 173 3.22 -1.95 7.50
C SER A 173 2.46 -1.78 8.82
N GLU A 174 1.92 -0.58 9.09
CA GLU A 174 1.01 -0.22 10.21
C GLU A 174 -0.14 -1.20 10.31
N ARG A 175 -0.72 -1.49 9.16
CA ARG A 175 -1.77 -2.49 9.03
C ARG A 175 -1.30 -3.90 9.44
N VAL A 176 -0.09 -4.32 9.08
CA VAL A 176 0.48 -5.62 9.52
C VAL A 176 0.65 -5.71 11.04
N LEU A 177 1.20 -4.68 11.69
CA LEU A 177 1.38 -4.75 13.15
C LEU A 177 0.06 -4.59 13.89
N ALA A 178 -0.87 -3.79 13.36
CA ALA A 178 -2.23 -3.76 13.89
C ALA A 178 -2.87 -5.16 13.90
N LEU A 179 -2.47 -6.04 12.99
CA LEU A 179 -2.89 -7.44 12.94
C LEU A 179 -2.05 -8.41 13.79
N GLY A 180 -0.98 -7.94 14.44
CA GLY A 180 -0.07 -8.81 15.22
C GLY A 180 0.88 -9.67 14.36
N GLY A 181 1.14 -9.28 13.11
CA GLY A 181 2.02 -10.01 12.18
C GLY A 181 1.25 -10.76 11.09
N TYR A 182 1.86 -11.76 10.45
CA TYR A 182 1.16 -12.67 9.51
C TYR A 182 1.22 -14.14 9.94
N THR A 183 2.07 -14.45 10.92
CA THR A 183 2.33 -15.81 11.35
C THR A 183 1.08 -16.46 11.96
N ASN A 184 0.78 -17.69 11.53
CA ASN A 184 -0.39 -18.46 11.97
C ASN A 184 -1.74 -17.77 11.71
N GLN A 185 -1.87 -16.95 10.67
CA GLN A 185 -3.16 -16.35 10.32
C GLN A 185 -3.38 -16.22 8.81
N ILE A 186 -4.63 -15.95 8.44
CA ILE A 186 -5.00 -15.52 7.09
C ILE A 186 -5.35 -14.05 7.13
N VAL A 187 -4.77 -13.29 6.21
CA VAL A 187 -5.06 -11.88 6.02
C VAL A 187 -5.56 -11.66 4.60
N ALA A 188 -6.76 -11.12 4.47
CA ALA A 188 -7.35 -10.74 3.19
C ALA A 188 -7.57 -9.23 3.15
N SER A 189 -7.04 -8.61 2.10
CA SER A 189 -7.07 -7.16 1.90
C SER A 189 -7.98 -6.81 0.72
N PHE A 190 -8.85 -5.83 0.95
CA PHE A 190 -9.88 -5.40 0.02
C PHE A 190 -9.80 -3.89 -0.23
N ASN A 191 -10.07 -3.48 -1.46
CA ASN A 191 -10.28 -2.09 -1.84
C ASN A 191 -11.62 -1.98 -2.56
N VAL A 192 -12.59 -1.32 -1.92
CA VAL A 192 -13.95 -1.12 -2.41
C VAL A 192 -14.28 0.37 -2.43
N SER A 193 -15.26 0.78 -3.23
CA SER A 193 -15.73 2.16 -3.15
C SER A 193 -16.20 2.48 -1.71
N PRO A 194 -15.88 3.67 -1.16
CA PRO A 194 -16.30 4.06 0.19
C PRO A 194 -17.81 3.91 0.42
N MET A 195 -18.61 4.09 -0.63
CA MET A 195 -20.07 3.93 -0.58
C MET A 195 -20.54 2.49 -0.33
N TYR A 196 -19.73 1.49 -0.69
CA TYR A 196 -20.02 0.06 -0.49
C TYR A 196 -19.27 -0.54 0.72
N GLN A 197 -18.36 0.21 1.35
CA GLN A 197 -17.50 -0.27 2.42
C GLN A 197 -18.28 -0.86 3.60
N GLN A 198 -19.34 -0.20 4.05
CA GLN A 198 -20.14 -0.69 5.18
C GLN A 198 -20.81 -2.03 4.87
N ALA A 199 -21.37 -2.17 3.66
CA ALA A 199 -22.02 -3.41 3.21
C ALA A 199 -21.01 -4.57 3.15
N CYS A 200 -19.85 -4.33 2.55
CA CYS A 200 -18.77 -5.31 2.43
C CYS A 200 -18.21 -5.70 3.80
N SER A 201 -17.97 -4.73 4.69
CA SER A 201 -17.46 -4.97 6.04
C SER A 201 -18.44 -5.80 6.87
N SER A 202 -19.74 -5.55 6.75
CA SER A 202 -20.77 -6.30 7.47
C SER A 202 -20.85 -7.75 7.02
N TYR A 203 -20.70 -8.00 5.72
CA TYR A 203 -20.61 -9.36 5.17
C TYR A 203 -19.33 -10.07 5.65
N LEU A 204 -18.16 -9.44 5.47
CA LEU A 204 -16.89 -10.01 5.91
C LEU A 204 -16.83 -10.28 7.42
N HIS A 205 -17.46 -9.44 8.24
CA HIS A 205 -17.56 -9.66 9.68
C HIS A 205 -18.29 -10.97 10.03
N TYR A 206 -19.33 -11.30 9.24
CA TYR A 206 -20.10 -12.52 9.44
C TYR A 206 -19.30 -13.81 9.12
N PHE A 207 -18.20 -13.71 8.38
CA PHE A 207 -17.39 -14.87 7.99
C PHE A 207 -16.93 -15.72 9.19
N THR A 208 -16.71 -15.11 10.37
CA THR A 208 -16.30 -15.87 11.56
C THR A 208 -17.42 -16.76 12.11
N GLU A 209 -18.67 -16.31 12.00
CA GLU A 209 -19.81 -17.15 12.33
C GLU A 209 -19.98 -18.27 11.31
N PHE A 210 -19.76 -17.98 10.03
CA PHE A 210 -19.75 -19.00 8.98
C PHE A 210 -18.68 -20.08 9.22
N LEU A 211 -17.45 -19.69 9.62
CA LEU A 211 -16.41 -20.64 10.04
C LEU A 211 -16.89 -21.53 11.19
N ARG A 212 -17.52 -20.94 12.21
CA ARG A 212 -18.07 -21.68 13.35
C ARG A 212 -19.17 -22.64 12.92
N ASP A 213 -20.03 -22.23 11.98
CA ASP A 213 -21.07 -23.08 11.43
C ASP A 213 -20.49 -24.30 10.69
N MET A 214 -19.30 -24.17 10.09
CA MET A 214 -18.51 -25.28 9.51
C MET A 214 -17.64 -26.04 10.52
N GLY A 215 -17.73 -25.74 11.81
CA GLY A 215 -16.96 -26.39 12.86
C GLY A 215 -15.51 -25.93 12.99
N VAL A 216 -15.16 -24.77 12.41
CA VAL A 216 -13.84 -24.14 12.55
C VAL A 216 -13.93 -22.97 13.53
N ASN A 217 -13.17 -23.05 14.63
CA ASN A 217 -13.08 -21.99 15.63
C ASN A 217 -11.91 -21.07 15.33
N ALA A 218 -12.19 -19.93 14.72
CA ALA A 218 -11.21 -18.88 14.54
C ALA A 218 -11.61 -17.61 15.29
N ASP A 219 -10.62 -16.83 15.65
CA ASP A 219 -10.78 -15.42 15.99
C ASP A 219 -10.60 -14.60 14.72
N SER A 220 -11.33 -13.49 14.62
CA SER A 220 -11.16 -12.55 13.52
C SER A 220 -11.02 -11.12 14.01
N LYS A 221 -10.30 -10.35 13.21
CA LYS A 221 -10.22 -8.91 13.31
C LYS A 221 -10.59 -8.32 11.96
N LEU A 222 -11.50 -7.36 11.98
CA LEU A 222 -11.86 -6.60 10.79
C LEU A 222 -11.57 -5.13 11.04
N ASP A 223 -10.76 -4.54 10.18
CA ASP A 223 -10.46 -3.11 10.16
C ASP A 223 -10.89 -2.52 8.83
N SER A 224 -11.40 -1.29 8.83
CA SER A 224 -11.88 -0.66 7.61
C SER A 224 -11.76 0.86 7.68
N SER A 225 -11.13 1.45 6.66
CA SER A 225 -10.92 2.90 6.53
C SER A 225 -10.82 3.29 5.06
N ASP A 226 -11.51 4.35 4.64
CA ASP A 226 -11.38 4.97 3.31
C ASP A 226 -11.40 3.99 2.12
N GLY A 227 -12.38 3.10 2.09
CA GLY A 227 -12.55 2.08 1.05
C GLY A 227 -11.64 0.86 1.21
N LYS A 228 -10.63 0.91 2.07
CA LYS A 228 -9.78 -0.25 2.41
C LYS A 228 -10.44 -1.06 3.52
N ILE A 229 -10.52 -2.39 3.34
CA ILE A 229 -10.97 -3.34 4.37
C ILE A 229 -9.91 -4.40 4.55
N LEU A 230 -9.66 -4.79 5.78
CA LEU A 230 -8.71 -5.82 6.15
C LEU A 230 -9.38 -6.83 7.07
N LEU A 231 -9.36 -8.09 6.65
CA LEU A 231 -9.86 -9.21 7.43
C LEU A 231 -8.69 -10.10 7.83
N SER A 232 -8.43 -10.21 9.13
CA SER A 232 -7.49 -11.14 9.73
C SER A 232 -8.24 -12.26 10.43
N ILE A 233 -7.73 -13.49 10.31
CA ILE A 233 -8.33 -14.68 10.86
C ILE A 233 -7.26 -15.59 11.44
N THR A 234 -7.33 -15.81 12.75
CA THR A 234 -6.40 -16.65 13.50
C THR A 234 -7.13 -17.90 13.99
N PRO A 235 -6.73 -19.12 13.58
CA PRO A 235 -7.28 -20.35 14.16
C PRO A 235 -6.97 -20.42 15.66
N ARG A 236 -7.92 -20.93 16.46
CA ARG A 236 -7.72 -21.07 17.91
C ARG A 236 -6.89 -22.29 18.28
N THR A 237 -6.77 -23.25 17.37
CA THR A 237 -6.07 -24.51 17.59
C THR A 237 -5.11 -24.80 16.44
N LYS A 238 -4.02 -25.53 16.70
CA LYS A 238 -3.04 -25.90 15.65
C LYS A 238 -3.62 -26.94 14.67
N GLU A 239 -4.66 -27.64 15.11
CA GLU A 239 -5.41 -28.64 14.36
C GLU A 239 -6.32 -28.00 13.30
N GLU A 240 -6.74 -26.74 13.51
CA GLU A 240 -7.48 -25.96 12.52
C GLU A 240 -6.51 -25.41 11.47
N SER A 241 -6.38 -26.15 10.38
CA SER A 241 -5.49 -25.79 9.29
C SER A 241 -5.88 -24.44 8.67
N LEU A 242 -4.91 -23.52 8.57
CA LEU A 242 -5.04 -22.29 7.78
C LEU A 242 -5.57 -22.60 6.38
N GLN A 243 -5.14 -23.71 5.77
CA GLN A 243 -5.63 -24.12 4.45
C GLN A 243 -7.15 -24.28 4.40
N ARG A 244 -7.79 -24.82 5.45
CA ARG A 244 -9.25 -24.95 5.51
C ARG A 244 -9.96 -23.61 5.63
N ILE A 245 -9.40 -22.69 6.42
CA ILE A 245 -9.93 -21.34 6.56
C ILE A 245 -9.77 -20.57 5.23
N ALA A 246 -8.65 -20.75 4.54
CA ALA A 246 -8.39 -20.15 3.23
C ALA A 246 -9.40 -20.64 2.18
N GLU A 247 -9.64 -21.95 2.14
CA GLU A 247 -10.64 -22.57 1.25
C GLU A 247 -12.06 -22.08 1.57
N ALA A 248 -12.42 -22.04 2.85
CA ALA A 248 -13.67 -21.48 3.33
C ALA A 248 -13.85 -20.02 2.92
N LEU A 249 -12.82 -19.19 3.06
CA LEU A 249 -12.86 -17.77 2.70
C LEU A 249 -13.01 -17.60 1.20
N SER A 250 -12.26 -18.37 0.42
CA SER A 250 -12.39 -18.41 -1.03
C SER A 250 -13.82 -18.76 -1.45
N LEU A 251 -14.43 -19.77 -0.84
CA LEU A 251 -15.84 -20.12 -1.09
C LEU A 251 -16.78 -18.97 -0.68
N TYR A 252 -16.62 -18.45 0.53
CA TYR A 252 -17.47 -17.38 1.07
C TYR A 252 -17.43 -16.08 0.24
N LEU A 253 -16.29 -15.75 -0.37
CA LEU A 253 -16.19 -14.60 -1.27
C LEU A 253 -16.91 -14.87 -2.60
N ASN A 254 -16.73 -16.06 -3.17
CA ASN A 254 -17.41 -16.45 -4.42
C ASN A 254 -18.93 -16.52 -4.28
N SER A 255 -19.45 -16.84 -3.09
CA SER A 255 -20.90 -16.92 -2.86
C SER A 255 -21.61 -15.57 -2.90
N SER A 256 -20.88 -14.45 -2.77
CA SER A 256 -21.48 -13.11 -2.78
C SER A 256 -22.22 -12.76 -4.08
N GLU A 257 -21.89 -13.43 -5.18
CA GLU A 257 -22.49 -13.21 -6.50
C GLU A 257 -23.56 -14.26 -6.86
N VAL A 258 -23.71 -15.31 -6.04
CA VAL A 258 -24.58 -16.45 -6.36
C VAL A 258 -26.05 -16.10 -6.13
N ASN A 259 -26.94 -16.59 -7.00
CA ASN A 259 -28.38 -16.55 -6.74
C ASN A 259 -28.79 -17.60 -5.68
N THR A 260 -29.21 -17.15 -4.51
CA THR A 260 -29.57 -17.99 -3.35
C THR A 260 -30.81 -18.84 -3.59
N ASP A 261 -31.71 -18.42 -4.47
CA ASP A 261 -32.93 -19.16 -4.84
C ASP A 261 -32.61 -20.50 -5.55
N SER A 262 -31.42 -20.60 -6.16
CA SER A 262 -30.98 -21.82 -6.84
C SER A 262 -30.55 -22.94 -5.88
N ILE A 263 -30.44 -22.62 -4.59
CA ILE A 263 -29.98 -23.55 -3.56
C ILE A 263 -31.20 -24.20 -2.93
N VAL A 264 -31.48 -25.44 -3.32
CA VAL A 264 -32.56 -26.23 -2.74
C VAL A 264 -31.93 -27.28 -1.82
N PRO A 265 -32.00 -27.09 -0.48
CA PRO A 265 -31.57 -28.12 0.46
C PRO A 265 -32.48 -29.35 0.26
N THR A 266 -31.90 -30.51 -0.07
CA THR A 266 -32.67 -31.75 -0.20
C THR A 266 -32.08 -32.81 0.72
N ASN A 267 -32.95 -33.45 1.52
CA ASN A 267 -32.60 -34.54 2.44
C ASN A 267 -31.50 -34.20 3.48
N LEU A 268 -31.44 -32.96 3.96
CA LEU A 268 -30.49 -32.52 5.00
C LEU A 268 -31.12 -32.59 6.39
N ASP A 269 -30.30 -32.70 7.42
CA ASP A 269 -30.78 -32.59 8.79
C ASP A 269 -31.16 -31.13 9.12
N PRO A 270 -32.10 -30.89 10.06
CA PRO A 270 -32.62 -29.54 10.33
C PRO A 270 -31.56 -28.52 10.76
N LEU A 271 -30.47 -28.95 11.39
CA LEU A 271 -29.40 -28.03 11.82
C LEU A 271 -28.58 -27.56 10.61
N THR A 272 -28.29 -28.47 9.68
CA THR A 272 -27.62 -28.14 8.42
C THR A 272 -28.48 -27.24 7.55
N GLU A 273 -29.79 -27.51 7.45
CA GLU A 273 -30.74 -26.65 6.74
C GLU A 273 -30.74 -25.22 7.33
N PHE A 274 -30.81 -25.10 8.65
CA PHE A 274 -30.74 -23.80 9.33
C PHE A 274 -29.45 -23.03 9.04
N LYS A 275 -28.28 -23.68 9.06
CA LYS A 275 -26.99 -23.04 8.75
C LYS A 275 -26.94 -22.53 7.30
N ILE A 276 -27.46 -23.32 6.37
CA ILE A 276 -27.57 -22.94 4.96
C ILE A 276 -28.48 -21.72 4.80
N ASP A 277 -29.66 -21.72 5.43
CA ASP A 277 -30.59 -20.59 5.35
C ASP A 277 -30.03 -19.32 5.99
N LYS A 278 -29.31 -19.46 7.12
CA LYS A 278 -28.57 -18.36 7.74
C LYS A 278 -27.57 -17.76 6.75
N PHE A 279 -26.76 -18.60 6.10
CA PHE A 279 -25.79 -18.16 5.10
C PHE A 279 -26.44 -17.48 3.87
N LYS A 280 -27.55 -18.01 3.35
CA LYS A 280 -28.32 -17.36 2.28
C LYS A 280 -28.79 -15.98 2.68
N GLY A 281 -29.35 -15.85 3.89
CA GLY A 281 -29.82 -14.58 4.42
C GLY A 281 -28.72 -13.52 4.46
N GLU A 282 -27.49 -13.92 4.76
CA GLU A 282 -26.32 -13.03 4.77
C GLU A 282 -25.90 -12.57 3.37
N ILE A 283 -25.92 -13.48 2.39
CA ILE A 283 -25.70 -13.13 0.97
C ILE A 283 -26.79 -12.16 0.49
N ASP A 284 -28.06 -12.44 0.81
CA ASP A 284 -29.18 -11.60 0.39
C ASP A 284 -29.16 -10.23 1.07
N ARG A 285 -28.76 -10.17 2.34
CA ARG A 285 -28.52 -8.92 3.05
C ARG A 285 -27.43 -8.09 2.39
N LEU A 286 -26.30 -8.70 2.01
CA LEU A 286 -25.26 -8.02 1.24
C LEU A 286 -25.83 -7.41 -0.04
N LYS A 287 -26.56 -8.21 -0.85
CA LYS A 287 -27.16 -7.73 -2.10
C LYS A 287 -28.17 -6.59 -1.90
N VAL A 288 -28.97 -6.64 -0.83
CA VAL A 288 -29.89 -5.54 -0.48
C VAL A 288 -29.08 -4.28 -0.17
N ASN A 289 -28.07 -4.38 0.68
CA ASN A 289 -27.25 -3.23 1.07
C ASN A 289 -26.48 -2.62 -0.10
N LEU A 290 -25.95 -3.44 -1.01
CA LEU A 290 -25.28 -2.96 -2.23
C LEU A 290 -26.25 -2.21 -3.15
N ARG A 291 -27.46 -2.74 -3.37
CA ARG A 291 -28.51 -2.05 -4.15
C ARG A 291 -28.96 -0.74 -3.50
N SER A 292 -29.04 -0.70 -2.17
CA SER A 292 -29.37 0.52 -1.44
C SER A 292 -28.29 1.58 -1.60
N ALA A 293 -27.00 1.22 -1.47
CA ALA A 293 -25.89 2.12 -1.72
C ALA A 293 -25.91 2.66 -3.16
N GLU A 294 -26.16 1.79 -4.14
CA GLU A 294 -26.28 2.20 -5.54
C GLU A 294 -27.45 3.17 -5.78
N ALA A 295 -28.60 2.95 -5.14
CA ALA A 295 -29.75 3.85 -5.23
C ALA A 295 -29.45 5.24 -4.62
N ILE A 296 -28.70 5.27 -3.51
CA ILE A 296 -28.25 6.53 -2.89
C ILE A 296 -27.31 7.28 -3.83
N ILE A 297 -26.34 6.60 -4.45
CA ILE A 297 -25.43 7.19 -5.43
C ILE A 297 -26.22 7.80 -6.60
N LYS A 298 -27.12 7.02 -7.22
CA LYS A 298 -27.97 7.49 -8.31
C LYS A 298 -28.82 8.70 -7.93
N TYR A 299 -29.32 8.74 -6.70
CA TYR A 299 -30.07 9.87 -6.18
C TYR A 299 -29.18 11.11 -6.01
N GLN A 300 -28.00 10.96 -5.39
CA GLN A 300 -27.03 12.05 -5.25
C GLN A 300 -26.57 12.61 -6.60
N ASP A 301 -26.31 11.73 -7.57
CA ASP A 301 -25.96 12.12 -8.94
C ASP A 301 -27.08 12.90 -9.61
N SER A 302 -28.34 12.52 -9.39
CA SER A 302 -29.50 13.24 -9.92
C SER A 302 -29.67 14.66 -9.37
N LEU A 303 -29.12 14.93 -8.18
CA LEU A 303 -29.14 16.25 -7.55
C LEU A 303 -27.99 17.16 -8.00
N LEU A 304 -26.94 16.60 -8.62
CA LEU A 304 -25.78 17.34 -9.09
C LEU A 304 -25.88 17.55 -10.60
N VAL A 305 -26.21 18.77 -11.03
CA VAL A 305 -26.10 19.16 -12.45
C VAL A 305 -24.61 19.20 -12.79
N SER A 306 -24.16 18.22 -13.57
CA SER A 306 -22.77 18.01 -14.03
C SER A 306 -21.73 17.69 -12.96
N ARG A 307 -21.47 16.39 -12.78
CA ARG A 307 -20.18 15.90 -12.29
C ARG A 307 -19.60 14.95 -13.33
N ASN A 308 -18.54 15.37 -14.01
CA ASN A 308 -17.62 14.45 -14.68
C ASN A 308 -16.76 13.87 -13.55
N ASP A 309 -17.19 12.79 -12.91
CA ASP A 309 -16.37 12.14 -11.88
C ASP A 309 -16.16 10.67 -12.20
N ASP A 310 -14.88 10.30 -12.21
CA ASP A 310 -14.27 9.01 -12.56
C ASP A 310 -14.58 7.89 -11.54
N SER A 311 -15.66 8.03 -10.77
CA SER A 311 -16.12 7.10 -9.71
C SER A 311 -16.58 5.73 -10.24
N SER A 312 -16.50 5.52 -11.56
CA SER A 312 -17.01 4.35 -12.27
C SER A 312 -16.09 3.12 -12.23
N GLN A 313 -14.92 3.19 -11.58
CA GLN A 313 -13.93 2.09 -11.62
C GLN A 313 -13.63 1.38 -10.30
N LEU A 314 -14.13 1.85 -9.15
CA LEU A 314 -13.83 1.15 -7.88
C LEU A 314 -14.74 -0.08 -7.67
N PRO A 315 -14.18 -1.21 -7.19
CA PRO A 315 -14.93 -2.43 -6.90
C PRO A 315 -16.13 -2.21 -5.97
N ARG A 316 -17.20 -2.97 -6.20
CA ARG A 316 -18.47 -2.84 -5.46
C ARG A 316 -18.69 -3.99 -4.50
N THR A 317 -18.24 -5.18 -4.86
CA THR A 317 -18.41 -6.39 -4.06
C THR A 317 -17.12 -6.75 -3.31
N PRO A 318 -17.19 -7.57 -2.25
CA PRO A 318 -16.00 -8.08 -1.57
C PRO A 318 -15.08 -8.87 -2.52
N ILE A 319 -15.62 -9.67 -3.44
CA ILE A 319 -14.81 -10.47 -4.37
C ILE A 319 -14.11 -9.61 -5.44
N GLU A 320 -14.79 -8.60 -5.98
CA GLU A 320 -14.17 -7.62 -6.87
C GLU A 320 -13.07 -6.85 -6.14
N GLY A 321 -13.35 -6.43 -4.90
CA GLY A 321 -12.45 -5.60 -4.09
C GLY A 321 -11.25 -6.35 -3.52
N LEU A 322 -11.28 -7.67 -3.43
CA LEU A 322 -10.14 -8.46 -2.97
C LEU A 322 -8.92 -8.17 -3.86
N TYR A 323 -7.78 -7.77 -3.30
CA TYR A 323 -6.57 -7.54 -4.08
C TYR A 323 -5.36 -8.33 -3.57
N GLU A 324 -5.40 -8.80 -2.33
CA GLU A 324 -4.31 -9.57 -1.73
C GLU A 324 -4.86 -10.55 -0.70
N VAL A 325 -4.28 -11.76 -0.68
CA VAL A 325 -4.44 -12.71 0.42
C VAL A 325 -3.07 -13.19 0.85
N GLN A 326 -2.85 -13.24 2.16
CA GLN A 326 -1.67 -13.84 2.77
C GLN A 326 -2.13 -14.98 3.67
N ILE A 327 -1.47 -16.13 3.53
CA ILE A 327 -1.67 -17.31 4.36
C ILE A 327 -0.34 -17.55 5.05
N ASP A 328 -0.31 -17.37 6.38
CA ASP A 328 0.94 -17.33 7.12
C ASP A 328 1.87 -16.26 6.50
N GLU A 329 3.17 -16.56 6.33
CA GLU A 329 4.15 -15.64 5.73
C GLU A 329 4.09 -15.59 4.19
N TYR A 330 3.16 -16.31 3.56
CA TYR A 330 3.12 -16.49 2.12
C TYR A 330 1.97 -15.72 1.46
N LYS A 331 2.32 -14.79 0.59
CA LYS A 331 1.37 -14.11 -0.30
C LYS A 331 0.84 -15.08 -1.36
N GLN A 332 -0.47 -15.08 -1.55
CA GLN A 332 -1.17 -15.86 -2.56
C GLN A 332 -1.59 -14.95 -3.71
N ASP A 333 -1.45 -15.44 -4.94
CA ASP A 333 -2.06 -14.77 -6.10
C ASP A 333 -3.60 -14.81 -5.96
N LYS A 334 -4.27 -13.68 -6.25
CA LYS A 334 -5.73 -13.54 -6.13
C LYS A 334 -6.45 -14.63 -6.93
N LYS A 335 -6.02 -14.86 -8.18
CA LYS A 335 -6.66 -15.81 -9.07
C LYS A 335 -6.41 -17.24 -8.59
N GLU A 336 -5.20 -17.55 -8.14
CA GLU A 336 -4.89 -18.85 -7.54
C GLU A 336 -5.68 -19.12 -6.25
N PHE A 337 -5.82 -18.12 -5.38
CA PHE A 337 -6.59 -18.22 -4.14
C PHE A 337 -8.08 -18.47 -4.41
N LEU A 338 -8.67 -17.67 -5.30
CA LEU A 338 -10.08 -17.82 -5.70
C LEU A 338 -10.32 -19.14 -6.46
N ASN A 339 -9.32 -19.65 -7.20
CA ASN A 339 -9.36 -20.95 -7.86
C ASN A 339 -9.01 -22.13 -6.93
N GLY A 340 -8.39 -21.88 -5.77
CA GLY A 340 -7.99 -22.91 -4.81
C GLY A 340 -9.19 -23.68 -4.26
N GLY A 341 -10.28 -22.98 -3.95
CA GLY A 341 -11.56 -23.59 -3.58
C GLY A 341 -12.19 -24.43 -4.70
N ILE A 342 -11.89 -24.11 -5.96
CA ILE A 342 -12.40 -24.79 -7.16
C ILE A 342 -11.62 -26.08 -7.47
N LYS A 343 -10.33 -26.18 -7.09
CA LYS A 343 -9.45 -27.33 -7.42
C LYS A 343 -9.90 -28.68 -6.87
N LEU A 344 -10.69 -28.73 -5.80
CA LEU A 344 -11.08 -30.02 -5.25
C LEU A 344 -12.13 -30.76 -6.12
N GLY A 345 -12.74 -30.19 -7.19
CA GLY A 345 -13.75 -30.89 -8.00
C GLY A 345 -14.62 -30.07 -8.96
N VAL A 346 -14.01 -29.55 -10.01
CA VAL A 346 -14.47 -29.28 -11.40
C VAL A 346 -15.97 -29.07 -11.69
N PHE A 347 -16.31 -27.88 -12.18
CA PHE A 347 -16.80 -27.70 -13.56
C PHE A 347 -16.59 -26.25 -14.05
N SER A 348 -16.60 -26.08 -15.37
CA SER A 348 -16.14 -24.87 -16.08
C SER A 348 -17.24 -24.26 -16.94
N LYS A 349 -17.27 -22.90 -16.92
CA LYS A 349 -17.72 -21.96 -17.98
C LYS A 349 -19.17 -21.46 -17.81
N ALA A 350 -19.44 -20.42 -17.02
CA ALA A 350 -19.08 -19.01 -17.24
C ALA A 350 -17.95 -18.47 -16.34
N GLY A 351 -17.05 -19.39 -15.94
CA GLY A 351 -15.76 -19.11 -15.31
C GLY A 351 -15.72 -19.42 -13.82
N ILE A 352 -16.86 -19.31 -13.13
CA ILE A 352 -17.01 -19.64 -11.71
C ILE A 352 -18.19 -20.61 -11.57
N GLU A 353 -17.89 -21.83 -11.15
CA GLU A 353 -18.91 -22.78 -10.70
C GLU A 353 -18.72 -23.02 -9.21
N PHE A 354 -19.72 -22.60 -8.45
CA PHE A 354 -19.74 -22.76 -7.01
C PHE A 354 -20.40 -24.08 -6.68
N ASP A 355 -19.60 -25.06 -6.29
CA ASP A 355 -20.08 -26.39 -5.90
C ASP A 355 -20.68 -26.35 -4.50
N TRP A 356 -21.97 -25.99 -4.43
CA TRP A 356 -22.76 -26.01 -3.20
C TRP A 356 -22.78 -27.39 -2.54
N SER A 357 -22.58 -28.48 -3.28
CA SER A 357 -22.52 -29.83 -2.73
C SER A 357 -21.40 -29.95 -1.72
N ARG A 358 -20.24 -29.34 -1.98
CA ARG A 358 -19.13 -29.32 -1.01
C ARG A 358 -19.45 -28.51 0.21
N LEU A 359 -20.08 -27.35 0.04
CA LEU A 359 -20.46 -26.54 1.18
C LEU A 359 -21.46 -27.30 2.07
N ILE A 360 -22.40 -28.02 1.44
CA ILE A 360 -23.31 -28.93 2.12
C ILE A 360 -22.54 -30.07 2.80
N ASP A 361 -21.55 -30.68 2.15
CA ASP A 361 -20.69 -31.71 2.74
C ASP A 361 -19.97 -31.20 3.99
N TYR A 362 -19.46 -29.95 3.95
CA TYR A 362 -18.83 -29.30 5.10
C TYR A 362 -19.78 -29.17 6.29
N PHE A 363 -21.05 -28.84 6.05
CA PHE A 363 -22.05 -28.79 7.12
C PHE A 363 -22.56 -30.16 7.57
N SER A 364 -22.48 -31.17 6.70
CA SER A 364 -23.00 -32.52 6.93
C SER A 364 -21.99 -33.46 7.62
N SER A 365 -20.69 -33.16 7.57
CA SER A 365 -19.66 -33.96 8.24
C SER A 365 -19.72 -33.77 9.77
N LYS A 366 -20.00 -34.86 10.49
CA LYS A 366 -19.92 -34.98 11.96
C LYS A 366 -18.70 -35.80 12.36
#